data_AF-A0A3M6W1Y7-F1
#
_entry.id   AF-A0A3M6W1Y7-F1
#
_cell.length_a   1.000
_cell.length_b   1.000
_cell.length_c   1.000
_cell.angle_alpha   90.00
_cell.angle_beta   90.00
_cell.angle_gamma   90.00
#
_symmetry.space_group_name_H-M   'P 1'
#
loop_
_entity.id
_entity.type
_entity.pdbx_description
1 polymer ?
#
loop_
_entity_poly.entity_id
_entity_poly.type
_entity_poly.pdbx_seq_one_letter_code
_entity_poly.pdbx_strand_id
1 'polypeptide(L)'
;MPKAFMQEANQLALNMCREGHDKDAMPDRLVSPLFGRAAITAKRWVDIASPAPDHRGADDYFSSDLSDERLNNTFGRIPPTTPLLLLYSGNDDSVPPEVNKDELVSRWIKIVERNAGKVDRYNGSIVPNASHNLNGNPSSVVQDLVERVVGYIGRLDSGDFHASDGSPAT
;
A
#
# COMPACT_ATOMS: atom_id res chain seq x y z
N MET A 1 5.26 -3.11 20.20
CA MET A 1 5.50 -4.42 20.86
C MET A 1 6.88 -4.46 21.50
N PRO A 2 7.08 -5.16 22.61
CA PRO A 2 8.41 -5.44 23.13
C PRO A 2 9.28 -6.15 22.08
N LYS A 3 10.52 -5.70 21.88
CA LYS A 3 11.43 -6.26 20.86
C LYS A 3 11.60 -7.78 20.99
N ALA A 4 11.62 -8.30 22.21
CA ALA A 4 11.76 -9.72 22.49
C ALA A 4 10.63 -10.56 21.87
N PHE A 5 9.41 -10.03 21.86
CA PHE A 5 8.25 -10.76 21.34
C PHE A 5 8.26 -10.82 19.81
N MET A 6 8.65 -9.74 19.13
CA MET A 6 8.86 -9.74 17.68
C MET A 6 9.96 -10.72 17.28
N GLN A 7 11.05 -10.77 18.04
CA GLN A 7 12.15 -11.72 17.79
C GLN A 7 11.69 -13.17 17.92
N GLU A 8 10.88 -13.49 18.94
CA GLU A 8 10.32 -14.82 19.14
C GLU A 8 9.43 -15.23 17.96
N ALA A 9 8.48 -14.37 17.58
CA ALA A 9 7.56 -14.65 16.47
C ALA A 9 8.31 -14.83 15.13
N ASN A 10 9.29 -13.97 14.86
CA ASN A 10 10.15 -14.10 13.67
C ASN A 10 10.90 -15.44 13.65
N GLN A 11 11.51 -15.82 14.78
CA GLN A 11 12.29 -17.05 14.86
C GLN A 11 11.40 -18.29 14.70
N LEU A 12 10.21 -18.29 15.31
CA LEU A 12 9.25 -19.39 15.18
C LEU A 12 8.77 -19.53 13.74
N ALA A 13 8.33 -18.43 13.11
CA ALA A 13 7.83 -18.45 11.74
C ALA A 13 8.89 -18.97 10.75
N LEU A 14 10.15 -18.54 10.90
CA LEU A 14 11.26 -19.03 10.09
C LEU A 14 11.51 -20.53 10.29
N ASN A 15 11.43 -21.02 11.53
CA ASN A 15 11.61 -22.45 11.81
C ASN A 15 10.47 -23.29 11.22
N MET A 16 9.22 -22.87 11.41
CA MET A 16 8.05 -23.51 10.82
C MET A 16 8.18 -23.61 9.29
N CYS A 17 8.61 -22.54 8.62
CA CYS A 17 8.87 -22.56 7.19
C CYS A 17 9.96 -23.56 6.79
N ARG A 18 11.06 -23.66 7.55
CA ARG A 18 12.16 -24.63 7.27
C ARG A 18 11.72 -26.08 7.46
N GLU A 19 10.79 -26.31 8.37
CA GLU A 19 10.27 -27.65 8.69
C GLU A 19 9.09 -28.07 7.80
N GLY A 20 8.66 -27.23 6.85
CA GLY A 20 7.55 -27.53 5.93
C GLY A 20 6.16 -27.21 6.50
N HIS A 21 6.10 -26.42 7.58
CA HIS A 21 4.90 -25.94 8.26
C HIS A 21 4.57 -24.49 7.89
N ASP A 22 4.93 -24.06 6.68
CA ASP A 22 4.78 -22.67 6.23
C ASP A 22 3.30 -22.23 6.15
N LYS A 23 2.40 -23.18 5.93
CA LYS A 23 0.93 -22.97 5.86
C LYS A 23 0.22 -23.09 7.20
N ASP A 24 0.92 -23.50 8.25
CA ASP A 24 0.31 -23.68 9.57
C ASP A 24 0.16 -22.34 10.28
N ALA A 25 -0.94 -22.19 11.03
CA ALA A 25 -1.21 -21.00 11.81
C ALA A 25 -0.16 -20.82 12.92
N MET A 26 0.35 -19.61 13.06
CA MET A 26 1.19 -19.26 14.20
C MET A 26 0.36 -19.20 15.49
N PRO A 27 0.99 -19.43 16.66
CA PRO A 27 0.30 -19.34 17.94
C PRO A 27 -0.37 -17.98 18.14
N ASP A 28 -1.64 -17.98 18.54
CA ASP A 28 -2.42 -16.76 18.77
C ASP A 28 -1.70 -15.78 19.69
N ARG A 29 -1.08 -16.29 20.76
CA ARG A 29 -0.32 -15.47 21.72
C ARG A 29 0.77 -14.61 21.08
N LEU A 30 1.25 -14.96 19.89
CA LEU A 30 2.28 -14.26 19.11
C LEU A 30 1.70 -13.34 18.03
N VAL A 31 0.48 -13.61 17.57
CA VAL A 31 -0.15 -12.92 16.44
C VAL A 31 -1.15 -11.86 16.92
N SER A 32 -1.98 -12.20 17.91
CA SER A 32 -3.11 -11.37 18.33
C SER A 32 -2.71 -9.98 18.88
N PRO A 33 -1.53 -9.76 19.49
CA PRO A 33 -1.12 -8.42 19.90
C PRO A 33 -0.86 -7.46 18.73
N LEU A 34 -0.67 -7.95 17.50
CA LEU A 34 -0.51 -7.13 16.30
C LEU A 34 -1.75 -7.15 15.40
N PHE A 35 -2.36 -8.33 15.24
CA PHE A 35 -3.39 -8.55 14.23
C PHE A 35 -4.78 -8.84 14.82
N GLY A 36 -4.93 -8.68 16.14
CA GLY A 36 -6.18 -8.90 16.85
C GLY A 36 -6.68 -10.33 16.67
N ARG A 37 -7.85 -10.49 16.04
CA ARG A 37 -8.48 -11.81 15.84
C ARG A 37 -8.04 -12.50 14.55
N ALA A 38 -7.19 -11.88 13.74
CA ALA A 38 -6.75 -12.45 12.48
C ALA A 38 -5.63 -13.47 12.72
N ALA A 39 -5.90 -14.74 12.40
CA ALA A 39 -4.87 -15.78 12.36
C ALA A 39 -3.93 -15.55 11.17
N ILE A 40 -2.64 -15.83 11.37
CA ILE A 40 -1.60 -15.68 10.34
C ILE A 40 -0.80 -16.97 10.25
N THR A 41 -0.61 -17.48 9.04
CA THR A 41 0.28 -18.62 8.76
C THR A 41 1.75 -18.23 8.92
N ALA A 42 2.64 -19.18 9.24
CA ALA A 42 4.07 -18.92 9.34
C ALA A 42 4.65 -18.21 8.10
N LYS A 43 4.26 -18.61 6.88
CA LYS A 43 4.71 -17.98 5.64
C LYS A 43 4.34 -16.51 5.56
N ARG A 44 3.06 -16.20 5.79
CA ARG A 44 2.54 -14.82 5.76
C ARG A 44 3.18 -13.94 6.83
N TRP A 45 3.52 -14.48 8.01
CA TRP A 45 4.30 -13.73 8.99
C TRP A 45 5.68 -13.37 8.45
N VAL A 46 6.41 -14.32 7.86
CA VAL A 46 7.73 -14.06 7.23
C VAL A 46 7.60 -13.01 6.12
N ASP A 47 6.54 -13.05 5.33
CA ASP A 47 6.29 -12.08 4.26
C ASP A 47 6.03 -10.66 4.77
N ILE A 48 5.33 -10.51 5.89
CA ILE A 48 5.06 -9.20 6.50
C ILE A 48 6.27 -8.69 7.30
N ALA A 49 6.96 -9.58 8.01
CA ALA A 49 8.05 -9.23 8.91
C ALA A 49 9.42 -9.11 8.21
N SER A 50 9.47 -9.29 6.88
CA SER A 50 10.70 -9.19 6.08
C SER A 50 11.35 -7.82 6.28
N PRO A 51 12.51 -7.73 6.94
CA PRO A 51 13.10 -6.45 7.28
C PRO A 51 13.84 -5.82 6.09
N ALA A 52 14.04 -4.51 6.18
CA ALA A 52 15.04 -3.80 5.39
C ALA A 52 16.45 -4.39 5.62
N PRO A 53 17.36 -4.30 4.63
CA PRO A 53 17.17 -3.72 3.30
C PRO A 53 16.59 -4.69 2.27
N ASP A 54 16.39 -5.95 2.68
CA ASP A 54 16.18 -7.07 1.76
C ASP A 54 14.76 -7.09 1.17
N HIS A 55 13.74 -6.71 1.94
CA HIS A 55 12.35 -6.55 1.48
C HIS A 55 11.85 -7.71 0.60
N ARG A 56 12.25 -8.94 0.93
CA ARG A 56 11.97 -10.15 0.11
C ARG A 56 10.58 -10.74 0.38
N GLY A 57 9.89 -10.23 1.38
CA GLY A 57 8.53 -10.62 1.71
C GLY A 57 7.56 -10.33 0.57
N ALA A 58 6.59 -11.23 0.41
CA ALA A 58 5.58 -11.11 -0.63
C ALA A 58 4.53 -10.03 -0.35
N ASP A 59 4.40 -9.55 0.89
CA ASP A 59 3.38 -8.57 1.30
C ASP A 59 3.91 -7.12 1.34
N ASP A 60 5.22 -6.89 1.12
CA ASP A 60 5.79 -5.54 1.13
C ASP A 60 5.77 -4.87 -0.26
N TYR A 61 4.78 -3.99 -0.43
CA TYR A 61 4.57 -3.14 -1.61
C TYR A 61 4.69 -1.65 -1.31
N PHE A 62 4.65 -1.25 -0.03
CA PHE A 62 4.37 0.13 0.37
C PHE A 62 5.40 0.72 1.35
N SER A 63 6.42 -0.03 1.76
CA SER A 63 7.48 0.51 2.61
C SER A 63 8.15 1.73 1.96
N SER A 64 8.43 2.75 2.76
CA SER A 64 8.95 4.03 2.28
C SER A 64 10.38 3.96 1.77
N ASP A 65 11.13 2.95 2.18
CA ASP A 65 12.53 2.71 1.84
C ASP A 65 12.71 1.71 0.68
N LEU A 66 11.63 1.28 0.01
CA LEU A 66 11.74 0.45 -1.19
C LEU A 66 12.50 1.18 -2.30
N SER A 67 13.37 0.45 -3.00
CA SER A 67 14.09 0.98 -4.15
C SER A 67 13.15 1.20 -5.34
N ASP A 68 13.51 2.13 -6.22
CA ASP A 68 12.80 2.37 -7.48
C ASP A 68 12.75 1.12 -8.39
N GLU A 69 13.75 0.24 -8.29
CA GLU A 69 13.75 -1.05 -8.98
C GLU A 69 12.65 -1.97 -8.46
N ARG A 70 12.47 -2.05 -7.13
CA ARG A 70 11.39 -2.82 -6.52
C ARG A 70 10.03 -2.23 -6.88
N LEU A 71 9.88 -0.91 -6.83
CA LEU A 71 8.64 -0.23 -7.22
C LEU A 71 8.30 -0.42 -8.71
N ASN A 72 9.30 -0.51 -9.59
CA ASN A 72 9.09 -0.84 -11.01
C ASN A 72 8.44 -2.22 -11.20
N ASN A 73 8.77 -3.18 -10.34
CA ASN A 73 8.20 -4.51 -10.39
C ASN A 73 6.79 -4.59 -9.79
N THR A 74 6.28 -3.49 -9.21
CA THR A 74 4.94 -3.38 -8.65
C THR A 74 4.14 -2.27 -9.35
N PHE A 75 4.24 -1.02 -8.89
CA PHE A 75 3.59 0.15 -9.49
C PHE A 75 3.94 0.33 -10.96
N GLY A 76 5.19 0.04 -11.35
CA GLY A 76 5.62 0.15 -12.76
C GLY A 76 5.02 -0.92 -13.68
N ARG A 77 4.35 -1.94 -13.14
CA ARG A 77 3.64 -2.97 -13.91
C ARG A 77 2.17 -2.66 -14.14
N ILE A 78 1.64 -1.57 -13.58
CA ILE A 78 0.26 -1.15 -13.82
C ILE A 78 0.12 -0.76 -15.29
N PRO A 79 -0.74 -1.44 -16.06
CA PRO A 79 -0.81 -1.21 -17.50
C PRO A 79 -1.46 0.15 -17.81
N PRO A 80 -1.12 0.80 -18.94
CA PRO A 80 -1.72 2.07 -19.35
C PRO A 80 -3.24 2.04 -19.49
N THR A 81 -3.81 0.85 -19.71
CA THR A 81 -5.26 0.61 -19.82
C THR A 81 -5.98 0.58 -18.48
N THR A 82 -5.25 0.64 -17.36
CA THR A 82 -5.80 0.63 -16.00
C THR A 82 -5.46 1.95 -15.33
N PRO A 83 -6.35 2.95 -15.40
CA PRO A 83 -6.19 4.17 -14.62
C PRO A 83 -6.15 3.85 -13.13
N LEU A 84 -5.35 4.63 -12.39
CA LEU A 84 -5.11 4.43 -10.97
C LEU A 84 -5.53 5.67 -10.18
N LEU A 85 -6.36 5.46 -9.16
CA LEU A 85 -6.63 6.43 -8.12
C LEU A 85 -5.87 6.01 -6.85
N LEU A 86 -5.05 6.91 -6.32
CA LEU A 86 -4.37 6.75 -5.03
C LEU A 86 -4.98 7.70 -4.01
N LEU A 87 -5.45 7.15 -2.89
CA LEU A 87 -6.05 7.90 -1.78
C LEU A 87 -5.31 7.51 -0.51
N TYR A 88 -4.46 8.39 0.00
CA TYR A 88 -3.62 8.11 1.16
C TYR A 88 -4.06 8.95 2.35
N SER A 89 -4.31 8.32 3.49
CA SER A 89 -4.81 8.99 4.69
C SER A 89 -3.77 9.92 5.33
N GLY A 90 -4.07 11.23 5.39
CA GLY A 90 -3.14 12.23 5.91
C GLY A 90 -2.77 12.01 7.39
N ASN A 91 -3.74 11.59 8.20
CA ASN A 91 -3.57 11.29 9.64
C ASN A 91 -3.62 9.77 9.90
N ASP A 92 -3.06 8.95 8.99
CA ASP A 92 -2.91 7.52 9.27
C ASP A 92 -1.90 7.27 10.41
N ASP A 93 -2.40 6.75 11.53
CA ASP A 93 -1.64 6.39 12.74
C ASP A 93 -0.89 5.05 12.61
N SER A 94 -1.14 4.28 11.54
CA SER A 94 -0.44 3.03 11.24
C SER A 94 0.91 3.28 10.57
N VAL A 95 1.19 4.54 10.21
CA VAL A 95 2.38 4.96 9.47
C VAL A 95 3.33 5.68 10.44
N PRO A 96 4.61 5.30 10.49
CA PRO A 96 5.57 5.98 11.36
C PRO A 96 5.65 7.49 11.07
N PRO A 97 5.74 8.35 12.09
CA PRO A 97 5.71 9.81 11.93
C PRO A 97 6.89 10.37 11.13
N GLU A 98 8.00 9.65 11.04
CA GLU A 98 9.17 9.99 10.23
C GLU A 98 8.94 9.80 8.72
N VAL A 99 7.89 9.09 8.30
CA VAL A 99 7.60 8.86 6.88
C VAL A 99 6.94 10.09 6.28
N ASN A 100 7.59 10.68 5.27
CA ASN A 100 6.99 11.72 4.45
C ASN A 100 5.97 11.13 3.47
N LYS A 101 4.68 11.20 3.82
CA LYS A 101 3.57 10.63 3.05
C LYS A 101 3.42 11.26 1.66
N ASP A 102 3.59 12.58 1.55
CA ASP A 102 3.54 13.29 0.27
C ASP A 102 4.65 12.85 -0.68
N GLU A 103 5.87 12.71 -0.16
CA GLU A 103 7.01 12.21 -0.94
C GLU A 103 6.80 10.75 -1.34
N LEU A 104 6.31 9.91 -0.42
CA LEU A 104 6.03 8.50 -0.67
C LEU A 104 5.02 8.31 -1.81
N VAL A 105 3.85 8.97 -1.71
CA VAL A 105 2.82 8.89 -2.76
C VAL A 105 3.35 9.49 -4.07
N SER A 106 4.07 10.62 -4.01
CA SER A 106 4.68 11.23 -5.20
C SER A 106 5.66 10.30 -5.90
N ARG A 107 6.44 9.51 -5.15
CA ARG A 107 7.34 8.49 -5.71
C ARG A 107 6.53 7.42 -6.44
N TRP A 108 5.48 6.87 -5.84
CA TRP A 108 4.63 5.87 -6.50
C TRP A 108 4.03 6.39 -7.81
N ILE A 109 3.48 7.61 -7.80
CA ILE A 109 2.89 8.22 -9.00
C ILE A 109 3.94 8.34 -10.12
N LYS A 110 5.15 8.83 -9.80
CA LYS A 110 6.24 8.93 -10.79
C LYS A 110 6.62 7.58 -11.39
N ILE A 111 6.62 6.51 -10.60
CA ILE A 111 6.91 5.15 -11.08
C ILE A 111 5.82 4.66 -12.04
N VAL A 112 4.54 4.94 -11.75
CA VAL A 112 3.44 4.56 -12.64
C VAL A 112 3.53 5.33 -13.96
N GLU A 113 3.66 6.65 -13.90
CA GLU A 113 3.66 7.53 -15.09
C GLU A 113 4.87 7.30 -15.99
N ARG A 114 6.07 7.07 -15.42
CA ARG A 114 7.27 6.78 -16.24
C ARG A 114 7.14 5.46 -17.03
N ASN A 115 6.26 4.57 -16.60
CA ASN A 115 5.95 3.30 -17.28
C ASN A 115 4.64 3.38 -18.09
N ALA A 116 4.23 4.60 -18.48
CA ALA A 116 3.02 4.90 -19.27
C ALA A 116 1.68 4.60 -18.58
N GLY A 117 1.68 4.23 -17.30
CA GLY A 117 0.48 4.13 -16.50
C GLY A 117 -0.21 5.48 -16.33
N LYS A 118 -1.52 5.48 -16.10
CA LYS A 118 -2.34 6.68 -15.93
C LYS A 118 -2.74 6.82 -14.46
N VAL A 119 -2.46 7.96 -13.85
CA VAL A 119 -2.85 8.25 -12.46
C VAL A 119 -3.78 9.45 -12.43
N ASP A 120 -4.86 9.36 -11.65
CA ASP A 120 -5.72 10.50 -11.37
C ASP A 120 -5.10 11.42 -10.30
N ARG A 121 -4.35 12.43 -10.77
CA ARG A 121 -3.79 13.50 -9.92
C ARG A 121 -4.82 14.54 -9.48
N TYR A 122 -6.00 14.60 -10.09
CA TYR A 122 -7.01 15.61 -9.79
C TYR A 122 -7.83 15.20 -8.56
N ASN A 123 -8.30 13.95 -8.53
CA ASN A 123 -9.07 13.42 -7.42
C ASN A 123 -8.17 12.77 -6.35
N GLY A 124 -6.96 12.34 -6.73
CA GLY A 124 -6.08 11.58 -5.85
C GLY A 124 -5.11 12.37 -4.98
N SER A 125 -4.17 11.58 -4.45
CA SER A 125 -3.12 11.82 -3.48
C SER A 125 -3.58 11.77 -2.02
N ILE A 126 -3.11 12.69 -1.18
CA ILE A 126 -3.39 12.69 0.25
C ILE A 126 -4.82 13.18 0.52
N VAL A 127 -5.57 12.43 1.33
CA VAL A 127 -6.87 12.84 1.88
C VAL A 127 -6.61 13.51 3.23
N PRO A 128 -6.74 14.85 3.33
CA PRO A 128 -6.36 15.57 4.53
C PRO A 128 -7.15 15.11 5.75
N ASN A 129 -6.47 14.98 6.90
CA ASN A 129 -7.05 14.61 8.19
C ASN A 129 -7.68 13.21 8.28
N ALA A 130 -7.72 12.43 7.20
CA ALA A 130 -8.25 11.06 7.21
C ALA A 130 -7.37 10.17 8.10
N SER A 131 -8.01 9.42 9.00
CA SER A 131 -7.35 8.31 9.72
C SER A 131 -7.30 7.06 8.83
N HIS A 132 -6.63 6.00 9.32
CA HIS A 132 -6.45 4.75 8.57
C HIS A 132 -7.75 4.16 8.02
N ASN A 133 -8.81 4.16 8.83
CA ASN A 133 -10.09 3.53 8.51
C ASN A 133 -11.28 4.50 8.58
N LEU A 134 -11.00 5.80 8.68
CA LEU A 134 -11.98 6.87 8.86
C LEU A 134 -12.85 6.78 10.13
N ASN A 135 -12.59 5.85 11.05
CA ASN A 135 -13.40 5.72 12.26
C ASN A 135 -13.23 6.95 13.14
N GLY A 136 -14.34 7.58 13.50
CA GLY A 136 -14.35 8.80 14.32
C GLY A 136 -13.94 10.07 13.58
N ASN A 137 -13.64 10.01 12.27
CA ASN A 137 -13.42 11.21 11.48
C ASN A 137 -14.72 12.02 11.32
N PRO A 138 -14.63 13.36 11.19
CA PRO A 138 -15.78 14.19 10.85
C PRO A 138 -16.40 13.78 9.51
N SER A 139 -17.71 13.94 9.37
CA SER A 139 -18.42 13.62 8.12
C SER A 139 -17.85 14.35 6.90
N SER A 140 -17.27 15.54 7.07
CA SER A 140 -16.61 16.27 5.98
C SER A 140 -15.37 15.57 5.43
N VAL A 141 -14.61 14.86 6.27
CA VAL A 141 -13.43 14.08 5.82
C VAL A 141 -13.87 12.84 5.06
N VAL A 142 -14.92 12.17 5.55
CA VAL A 142 -15.55 11.04 4.84
C VAL A 142 -16.10 11.49 3.49
N GLN A 143 -16.76 12.65 3.46
CA GLN A 143 -17.31 13.23 2.25
C GLN A 143 -16.22 13.58 1.22
N ASP A 144 -15.08 14.14 1.65
CA ASP A 144 -13.93 14.39 0.76
C ASP A 144 -13.45 13.09 0.09
N LEU A 145 -13.29 11.99 0.85
CA LEU A 145 -12.94 10.69 0.26
C LEU A 145 -13.98 10.26 -0.80
N VAL A 146 -15.27 10.35 -0.47
CA VAL A 146 -16.36 9.95 -1.36
C VAL A 146 -16.37 10.78 -2.64
N GLU A 147 -16.22 12.11 -2.54
CA GLU A 147 -16.20 13.02 -3.69
C GLU A 147 -15.04 12.71 -4.64
N ARG A 148 -13.87 12.38 -4.11
CA ARG A 148 -12.70 11.94 -4.91
C ARG A 148 -12.97 10.65 -5.66
N VAL A 149 -13.59 9.66 -5.01
CA VAL A 149 -13.95 8.39 -5.66
C VAL A 149 -14.99 8.60 -6.75
N VAL A 150 -16.04 9.38 -6.47
CA VAL A 150 -17.09 9.71 -7.45
C VAL A 150 -16.50 10.49 -8.63
N GLY A 151 -15.63 11.47 -8.37
CA GLY A 151 -14.93 12.22 -9.39
C GLY A 151 -14.08 11.33 -10.29
N TYR A 152 -13.34 10.38 -9.71
CA TYR A 152 -12.56 9.41 -10.47
C TYR A 152 -13.42 8.52 -11.36
N ILE A 153 -14.54 8.00 -10.84
CA ILE A 153 -15.49 7.18 -11.63
C ILE A 153 -16.08 8.00 -12.77
N GLY A 154 -16.47 9.26 -12.52
CA GLY A 154 -16.98 10.14 -13.57
C GLY A 154 -15.98 10.35 -14.72
N ARG A 155 -14.68 10.45 -14.40
CA ARG A 155 -13.60 10.56 -15.40
C ARG A 155 -13.32 9.26 -16.15
N LEU A 156 -13.53 8.11 -15.51
CA LEU A 156 -13.48 6.82 -16.18
C LEU A 156 -14.61 6.73 -17.23
N ASP A 157 -15.83 7.08 -16.83
CA ASP A 157 -17.02 7.01 -17.69
C ASP A 157 -16.96 8.00 -18.87
N SER A 158 -16.34 9.17 -18.69
CA SER A 158 -16.13 10.16 -19.76
C SER A 158 -14.98 9.80 -20.72
N GLY A 159 -14.18 8.78 -20.40
CA GLY A 159 -13.04 8.38 -21.22
C GLY A 159 -11.81 9.30 -21.09
N ASP A 160 -11.73 10.12 -20.04
CA ASP A 160 -10.65 11.09 -19.82
C ASP A 160 -9.25 10.44 -19.82
N PHE A 161 -9.16 9.19 -19.38
CA PHE A 161 -7.89 8.45 -19.31
C PHE A 161 -7.51 7.75 -20.63
N HIS A 162 -8.45 7.65 -21.58
CA HIS A 162 -8.26 7.02 -22.89
C HIS A 162 -8.03 8.02 -24.02
N ALA A 163 -8.19 9.32 -23.77
CA ALA A 163 -7.81 10.35 -24.72
C ALA A 163 -6.30 10.23 -25.00
N SER A 164 -5.95 9.63 -26.14
CA SER A 164 -4.61 9.69 -26.69
C SER A 164 -4.26 11.15 -26.91
N ASP A 165 -3.13 11.61 -26.38
CA ASP A 165 -2.50 12.85 -26.81
C ASP A 165 -2.53 12.87 -28.35
N GLY A 166 -3.26 13.83 -28.89
CA GLY A 166 -3.63 13.87 -30.30
C GLY A 166 -2.41 13.66 -31.20
N SER A 167 -2.56 12.79 -32.20
CA SER A 167 -1.63 12.74 -33.32
C SER A 167 -1.40 14.16 -33.85
N PRO A 168 -0.14 14.56 -34.14
CA PRO A 168 0.12 15.83 -34.76
C PRO A 168 -0.57 15.83 -36.13
N ALA A 169 -1.36 16.87 -36.39
CA ALA A 169 -1.96 17.10 -37.69
C ALA A 169 -0.85 17.11 -38.75
N THR A 170 -0.99 16.24 -39.74
CA THR A 170 -0.17 16.21 -40.97
C THR A 170 -0.44 17.43 -41.83
#